data_AF-A0A4D9E8Q2-F1
#
_entry.id   AF-A0A4D9E8Q2-F1
#
_cell.length_a   1.000
_cell.length_b   1.000
_cell.length_c   1.000
_cell.angle_alpha   90.00
_cell.angle_beta   90.00
_cell.angle_gamma   90.00
#
_symmetry.space_group_name_H-M   'P 1'
#
loop_
_entity.id
_entity.type
_entity.pdbx_description
1 polymer ?
#
loop_
_entity_poly.entity_id
_entity_poly.type
_entity_poly.pdbx_seq_one_letter_code
_entity_poly.pdbx_strand_id
1 'polypeptide(L)'
;MLGSGRRRPADSHPDQWVLVAPEPVTDLPMKPDGGPLFTRLRNPSTGEAALYLFNSSAQQLFEVKAFHEEYRSWFIGQTVQHDGRLLFATPMDPLFLVLFYLIKAEKEKGKFQPLDQVVVDSEFSSCTMLLQCARVMDSLHHVIEEKEHLQGATVCEQEGLFEPIPASHGRLQLSLTALGGKI
;
A
#
# COMPACT_ATOMS: atom_id res chain seq x y z
N MET A 1 29.09 2.53 34.71
CA MET A 1 27.80 3.24 34.83
C MET A 1 26.92 2.80 33.67
N LEU A 2 26.22 1.67 33.83
CA LEU A 2 25.27 1.14 32.84
C LEU A 2 23.95 1.91 32.98
N GLY A 3 23.53 2.60 31.93
CA GLY A 3 22.29 3.35 31.89
C GLY A 3 21.09 2.41 32.02
N SER A 4 20.32 2.57 33.09
CA SER A 4 19.11 1.78 33.31
C SER A 4 18.10 2.07 32.22
N GLY A 5 17.68 1.03 31.48
CA GLY A 5 16.48 1.08 30.66
C GLY A 5 15.29 1.45 31.54
N ARG A 6 14.73 2.64 31.34
CA ARG A 6 13.46 3.03 31.96
C ARG A 6 12.40 2.02 31.50
N ARG A 7 11.93 1.18 32.43
CA ARG A 7 10.68 0.43 32.23
C ARG A 7 9.54 1.43 32.11
N ARG A 8 8.69 1.23 31.09
CA ARG A 8 7.42 1.96 30.94
C ARG A 8 6.55 1.75 32.20
N PRO A 9 5.94 2.80 32.77
CA PRO A 9 5.00 2.67 33.88
C PRO A 9 3.80 1.81 33.47
N ALA A 10 3.20 1.12 34.45
CA ALA A 10 2.08 0.20 34.25
C ALA A 10 0.75 0.86 33.83
N ASP A 11 0.70 2.20 33.80
CA ASP A 11 -0.44 3.02 33.35
C ASP A 11 -0.29 3.51 31.90
N SER A 12 0.50 2.83 31.07
CA SER A 12 0.61 3.18 29.66
C SER A 12 -0.72 2.90 28.95
N HIS A 13 -1.48 3.96 28.67
CA HIS A 13 -2.53 3.94 27.67
C HIS A 13 -2.00 3.29 26.38
N PRO A 14 -2.83 2.50 25.66
CA PRO A 14 -2.39 1.86 24.42
C PRO A 14 -1.86 2.94 23.47
N ASP A 15 -0.78 2.65 22.74
CA ASP A 15 -0.20 3.59 21.77
C ASP A 15 -1.30 4.00 20.77
N GLN A 16 -1.70 5.28 20.80
CA GLN A 16 -2.74 5.83 19.93
C GLN A 16 -2.10 6.47 18.71
N TRP A 17 -2.71 6.29 17.53
CA TRP A 17 -2.27 6.92 16.29
C TRP A 17 -3.36 7.83 15.74
N VAL A 18 -2.93 8.97 15.19
CA VAL A 18 -3.81 9.90 14.47
C VAL A 18 -3.63 9.67 12.98
N LEU A 19 -4.72 9.29 12.30
CA LEU A 19 -4.74 9.01 10.87
C LEU A 19 -5.76 9.90 10.17
N VAL A 20 -5.32 10.59 9.13
CA VAL A 20 -6.18 11.20 8.13
C VAL A 20 -6.39 10.18 7.01
N ALA A 21 -7.62 9.70 6.88
CA ALA A 21 -7.99 8.71 5.87
C ALA A 21 -9.16 9.20 5.00
N PRO A 22 -9.18 8.84 3.71
CA PRO A 22 -10.34 9.04 2.84
C PRO A 22 -11.55 8.27 3.35
N GLU A 23 -12.76 8.79 3.08
CA GLU A 23 -14.03 8.19 3.50
C GLU A 23 -14.17 6.68 3.19
N PRO A 24 -13.70 6.16 2.04
CA PRO A 24 -13.82 4.73 1.73
C PRO A 24 -13.07 3.78 2.69
N VAL A 25 -12.11 4.29 3.45
CA VAL A 25 -11.41 3.53 4.50
C VAL A 25 -12.28 3.41 5.76
N THR A 26 -13.10 4.42 6.02
CA THR A 26 -14.00 4.51 7.18
C THR A 26 -15.36 3.86 6.95
N ASP A 27 -15.61 3.33 5.75
CA ASP A 27 -16.83 2.58 5.45
C ASP A 27 -16.96 1.38 6.39
N LEU A 28 -18.11 1.29 7.04
CA LEU A 28 -18.42 0.20 7.96
C LEU A 28 -18.32 -1.13 7.23
N PRO A 29 -17.72 -2.13 7.87
CA PRO A 29 -17.48 -3.40 7.21
C PRO A 29 -18.82 -4.07 6.88
N MET A 30 -18.99 -4.48 5.62
CA MET A 30 -20.19 -5.22 5.18
C MET A 30 -20.35 -6.57 5.90
N LYS A 31 -19.27 -7.06 6.54
CA LYS A 31 -19.26 -8.27 7.38
C LYS A 31 -18.71 -7.93 8.77
N PRO A 32 -19.21 -8.57 9.84
CA PRO A 32 -18.80 -8.28 11.22
C PRO A 32 -17.30 -8.49 11.49
N ASP A 33 -16.60 -9.29 10.68
CA ASP A 33 -15.15 -9.55 10.79
C ASP A 33 -14.30 -8.83 9.74
N GLY A 34 -14.88 -7.92 8.93
CA GLY A 34 -14.27 -7.42 7.69
C GLY A 34 -13.84 -5.96 7.71
N GLY A 35 -13.16 -5.49 8.77
CA GLY A 35 -12.68 -4.10 8.86
C GLY A 35 -11.51 -3.78 7.92
N PRO A 36 -11.11 -2.49 7.81
CA PRO A 36 -9.92 -2.11 7.06
C PRO A 36 -8.67 -2.77 7.65
N LEU A 37 -7.76 -3.22 6.77
CA LEU A 37 -6.59 -4.02 7.16
C LEU A 37 -5.29 -3.24 6.93
N PHE A 38 -4.58 -2.94 8.02
CA PHE A 38 -3.20 -2.49 7.94
C PHE A 38 -2.27 -3.68 7.68
N THR A 39 -1.39 -3.54 6.69
CA THR A 39 -0.38 -4.56 6.40
C THR A 39 0.91 -3.94 5.88
N ARG A 40 2.01 -4.69 5.97
CA ARG A 40 3.30 -4.29 5.40
C ARG A 40 3.47 -4.99 4.06
N LEU A 41 3.85 -4.25 3.04
CA LEU A 41 4.20 -4.76 1.71
C LEU A 41 5.53 -4.12 1.26
N ARG A 42 6.09 -4.65 0.17
CA ARG A 42 7.25 -4.07 -0.50
C ARG A 42 6.91 -2.69 -1.05
N ASN A 43 7.75 -1.69 -0.82
CA ASN A 43 7.69 -0.44 -1.53
C ASN A 43 8.14 -0.69 -2.99
N PRO A 44 7.34 -0.36 -4.03
CA PRO A 44 7.68 -0.68 -5.42
C PRO A 44 9.01 -0.12 -5.92
N SER A 45 9.47 1.01 -5.37
CA SER A 45 10.68 1.69 -5.83
C SER A 45 11.94 1.20 -5.12
N THR A 46 11.83 0.80 -3.86
CA THR A 46 12.99 0.46 -3.01
C THR A 46 13.07 -1.02 -2.64
N GLY A 47 11.95 -1.76 -2.71
CA GLY A 47 11.85 -3.13 -2.19
C GLY A 47 11.83 -3.22 -0.66
N GLU A 48 11.91 -2.10 0.05
CA GLU A 48 11.85 -2.03 1.51
C GLU A 48 10.42 -2.18 2.03
N ALA A 49 10.27 -2.50 3.31
CA ALA A 49 8.97 -2.64 3.91
C ALA A 49 8.26 -1.29 4.11
N ALA A 50 7.07 -1.12 3.55
CA ALA A 50 6.21 0.05 3.74
C ALA A 50 4.83 -0.35 4.28
N LEU A 51 4.15 0.59 4.95
CA LEU A 51 2.83 0.37 5.54
C LEU A 51 1.74 0.72 4.53
N TYR A 52 0.77 -0.17 4.40
CA TYR A 52 -0.38 -0.06 3.51
C TYR A 52 -1.67 -0.35 4.27
N LEU A 53 -2.76 0.12 3.69
CA LEU A 53 -4.10 -0.07 4.22
C LEU A 53 -5.02 -0.55 3.10
N PHE A 54 -5.62 -1.71 3.27
CA PHE A 54 -6.74 -2.16 2.46
C PHE A 54 -8.04 -1.68 3.08
N ASN A 55 -8.99 -1.23 2.26
CA ASN A 55 -10.35 -0.99 2.74
C ASN A 55 -11.05 -2.32 3.11
N SER A 56 -12.20 -2.22 3.75
CA SER A 56 -13.02 -3.34 4.21
C SER A 56 -13.40 -4.36 3.11
N SER A 57 -13.42 -3.95 1.83
CA SER A 57 -13.70 -4.83 0.69
C SER A 57 -12.47 -5.41 0.00
N ALA A 58 -11.26 -5.05 0.45
CA ALA A 58 -9.98 -5.39 -0.19
C ALA A 58 -9.89 -4.98 -1.68
N GLN A 59 -10.70 -4.01 -2.12
CA GLN A 59 -10.71 -3.50 -3.50
C GLN A 59 -9.88 -2.24 -3.68
N GLN A 60 -9.66 -1.49 -2.60
CA GLN A 60 -8.89 -0.26 -2.62
C GLN A 60 -7.69 -0.39 -1.69
N LEU A 61 -6.57 0.13 -2.18
CA LEU A 61 -5.31 0.17 -1.48
C LEU A 61 -4.91 1.62 -1.21
N PHE A 62 -4.40 1.88 -0.02
CA PHE A 62 -3.86 3.16 0.38
C PHE A 62 -2.43 2.97 0.87
N GLU A 63 -1.53 3.84 0.43
CA GLU A 63 -0.20 3.97 1.03
C GLU A 63 -0.34 4.77 2.33
N VAL A 64 0.25 4.29 3.42
CA VAL A 64 0.24 4.99 4.71
C VAL A 64 1.58 5.68 4.93
N LYS A 65 1.58 7.01 4.97
CA LYS A 65 2.77 7.83 5.24
C LYS A 65 2.67 8.48 6.62
N ALA A 66 3.79 8.54 7.33
CA ALA A 66 3.91 9.26 8.58
C ALA A 66 4.57 10.62 8.35
N PHE A 67 3.87 11.68 8.69
CA PHE A 67 4.48 13.00 8.90
C PHE A 67 5.00 13.06 10.34
N HIS A 68 6.28 13.35 10.48
CA HIS A 68 6.95 13.46 11.76
C HIS A 68 7.69 14.78 11.86
N GLU A 69 7.44 15.50 12.96
CA GLU A 69 8.13 16.73 13.32
C GLU A 69 8.53 16.63 14.80
N GLU A 70 9.71 17.16 15.14
CA GLU A 70 10.22 17.10 16.51
C GLU A 70 9.37 17.92 17.49
N TYR A 71 9.32 17.49 18.75
CA TYR A 71 8.61 18.19 19.83
C TYR A 71 7.11 18.42 19.57
N ARG A 72 6.44 17.38 19.05
CA ARG A 72 4.99 17.34 18.83
C ARG A 72 4.34 16.25 19.69
N SER A 73 3.11 16.51 20.11
CA SER A 73 2.24 15.57 20.83
C SER A 73 0.78 15.87 20.51
N TRP A 74 -0.10 14.88 20.65
CA TRP A 74 -1.54 15.06 20.48
C TRP A 74 -2.25 15.11 21.83
N PHE A 75 -3.26 15.97 21.92
CA PHE A 75 -4.28 15.90 22.95
C PHE A 75 -5.49 15.16 22.35
N ILE A 76 -5.75 13.94 22.83
CA ILE A 76 -6.84 13.08 22.35
C ILE A 76 -7.80 12.86 23.52
N GLY A 77 -8.98 13.48 23.45
CA GLY A 77 -9.94 13.47 24.55
C GLY A 77 -9.36 14.08 25.82
N GLN A 78 -9.10 13.25 26.83
CA GLN A 78 -8.47 13.63 28.11
C GLN A 78 -7.06 13.05 28.28
N THR A 79 -6.50 12.46 27.22
CA THR A 79 -5.17 11.83 27.22
C THR A 79 -4.18 12.60 26.35
N VAL A 80 -2.89 12.48 26.68
CA VAL A 80 -1.79 13.02 25.88
C VAL A 80 -1.06 11.88 25.20
N GLN A 81 -1.05 11.88 23.87
CA GLN A 81 -0.24 10.97 23.07
C GLN A 81 1.10 11.66 22.78
N HIS A 82 2.17 11.13 23.37
CA HIS A 82 3.52 11.67 23.19
C HIS A 82 4.02 11.52 21.75
N ASP A 83 3.61 10.47 21.03
CA ASP A 83 3.93 10.37 19.60
C ASP A 83 3.12 11.40 18.81
N GLY A 84 3.76 12.50 18.44
CA GLY A 84 3.16 13.57 17.63
C GLY A 84 3.08 13.28 16.14
N ARG A 85 3.34 12.05 15.68
CA ARG A 85 3.23 11.71 14.26
C ARG A 85 1.78 11.83 13.77
N LEU A 86 1.63 12.30 12.54
CA LEU A 86 0.37 12.33 11.80
C LEU A 86 0.46 11.35 10.65
N LEU A 87 -0.42 10.36 10.62
CA LEU A 87 -0.49 9.41 9.52
C LEU A 87 -1.45 9.93 8.45
N PHE A 88 -1.11 9.68 7.19
CA PHE A 88 -1.96 9.93 6.03
C PHE A 88 -2.13 8.64 5.24
N ALA A 89 -3.37 8.26 4.94
CA ALA A 89 -3.67 7.21 3.98
C ALA A 89 -3.97 7.86 2.62
N THR A 90 -3.08 7.67 1.64
CA THR A 90 -3.27 8.21 0.29
C THR A 90 -3.63 7.08 -0.67
N PRO A 91 -4.68 7.21 -1.49
CA PRO A 91 -5.04 6.18 -2.47
C PRO A 91 -3.84 5.82 -3.34
N MET A 92 -3.55 4.53 -3.46
CA MET A 92 -2.47 4.00 -4.28
C MET A 92 -3.04 3.03 -5.31
N ASP A 93 -2.52 3.09 -6.54
CA ASP A 93 -2.88 2.10 -7.56
C ASP A 93 -2.12 0.79 -7.27
N PRO A 94 -2.82 -0.33 -6.99
CA PRO A 94 -2.16 -1.59 -6.65
C PRO A 94 -1.32 -2.16 -7.81
N LEU A 95 -1.55 -1.71 -9.05
CA LEU A 95 -0.78 -2.12 -10.22
C LEU A 95 0.73 -1.85 -10.03
N PHE A 96 1.12 -0.77 -9.33
CA PHE A 96 2.54 -0.49 -9.05
C PHE A 96 3.22 -1.58 -8.23
N LEU A 97 2.49 -2.22 -7.30
CA LEU A 97 3.02 -3.32 -6.50
C LEU A 97 3.10 -4.61 -7.30
N VAL A 98 2.11 -4.87 -8.16
CA VAL A 98 2.12 -6.04 -9.04
C VAL A 98 3.27 -5.94 -10.03
N LEU A 99 3.54 -4.75 -10.58
CA LEU A 99 4.68 -4.49 -11.45
C LEU A 99 6.02 -4.77 -10.76
N PHE A 100 6.16 -4.40 -9.49
CA PHE A 100 7.35 -4.76 -8.71
C PHE A 100 7.58 -6.28 -8.69
N TYR A 101 6.53 -7.07 -8.46
CA TYR A 101 6.64 -8.53 -8.46
C TYR A 101 6.89 -9.12 -9.85
N LEU A 102 6.28 -8.57 -10.90
CA LEU A 102 6.53 -8.98 -12.29
C LEU A 102 8.01 -8.79 -12.66
N ILE A 103 8.56 -7.59 -12.42
CA ILE A 103 9.97 -7.26 -12.68
C ILE A 103 10.91 -8.16 -11.86
N LYS A 104 10.55 -8.42 -10.59
CA LYS A 104 11.33 -9.31 -9.72
C LYS A 104 11.33 -10.75 -10.25
N ALA A 105 10.15 -11.28 -10.58
CA ALA A 105 10.01 -12.65 -11.06
C ALA A 105 10.69 -12.86 -12.41
N GLU A 106 10.60 -11.89 -13.34
CA GLU A 106 11.32 -11.95 -14.63
C GLU A 106 12.83 -12.13 -14.42
N LYS A 107 13.41 -11.39 -13.48
CA LYS A 107 14.85 -11.47 -13.16
C LYS A 107 15.24 -12.78 -12.47
N GLU A 108 14.38 -13.32 -11.61
CA GLU A 108 14.70 -14.46 -10.74
C GLU A 108 14.34 -15.82 -11.34
N LYS A 109 13.19 -15.91 -12.01
CA LYS A 109 12.56 -17.16 -12.46
C LYS A 109 12.36 -17.21 -13.98
N GLY A 110 12.61 -16.10 -14.66
CA GLY A 110 12.39 -15.95 -16.09
C GLY A 110 10.96 -15.51 -16.42
N LYS A 111 10.70 -15.41 -17.72
CA LYS A 111 9.44 -14.93 -18.27
C LYS A 111 8.35 -15.99 -18.15
N PHE A 112 7.13 -15.56 -18.45
CA PHE A 112 6.00 -16.45 -18.65
C PHE A 112 5.64 -17.28 -17.41
N GLN A 113 5.29 -16.60 -16.31
CA GLN A 113 4.81 -17.22 -15.08
C GLN A 113 3.34 -16.85 -14.82
N PRO A 114 2.54 -17.76 -14.21
CA PRO A 114 1.21 -17.43 -13.73
C PRO A 114 1.24 -16.32 -12.66
N LEU A 115 0.28 -15.41 -12.71
CA LEU A 115 0.27 -14.23 -11.84
C LEU A 115 0.23 -14.58 -10.34
N ASP A 116 -0.49 -15.64 -9.98
CA ASP A 116 -0.56 -16.18 -8.61
C ASP A 116 0.77 -16.79 -8.12
N GLN A 117 1.66 -17.18 -9.04
CA GLN A 117 3.02 -17.63 -8.74
C GLN A 117 4.05 -16.47 -8.74
N VAL A 118 3.72 -15.36 -9.40
CA VAL A 118 4.52 -14.13 -9.42
C VAL A 118 4.32 -13.32 -8.14
N VAL A 119 3.07 -13.10 -7.71
CA VAL A 119 2.73 -12.26 -6.55
C VAL A 119 2.82 -13.07 -5.25
N VAL A 120 4.04 -13.52 -4.94
CA VAL A 120 4.35 -14.33 -3.75
C VAL A 120 5.57 -13.73 -3.03
N ASP A 121 5.38 -13.40 -1.75
CA ASP A 121 6.45 -12.93 -0.86
C ASP A 121 6.30 -13.59 0.52
N SER A 122 7.30 -14.36 0.94
CA SER A 122 7.28 -15.05 2.24
C SER A 122 7.43 -14.09 3.42
N GLU A 123 8.09 -12.94 3.22
CA GLU A 123 8.21 -11.91 4.26
C GLU A 123 6.93 -11.06 4.35
N PHE A 124 6.22 -10.91 3.22
CA PHE A 124 5.02 -10.06 3.09
C PHE A 124 3.84 -10.80 2.46
N SER A 125 3.33 -11.83 3.16
CA SER A 125 2.28 -12.74 2.67
C SER A 125 0.95 -12.07 2.27
N SER A 126 0.65 -10.89 2.83
CA SER A 126 -0.53 -10.10 2.43
C SER A 126 -0.47 -9.59 0.98
N CYS A 127 0.65 -9.74 0.27
CA CYS A 127 0.76 -9.38 -1.15
C CYS A 127 -0.28 -10.11 -2.02
N THR A 128 -0.71 -11.30 -1.62
CA THR A 128 -1.75 -12.08 -2.32
C THR A 128 -3.09 -11.35 -2.42
N MET A 129 -3.39 -10.41 -1.51
CA MET A 129 -4.59 -9.57 -1.58
C MET A 129 -4.60 -8.63 -2.79
N LEU A 130 -3.44 -8.32 -3.38
CA LEU A 130 -3.36 -7.50 -4.60
C LEU A 130 -4.11 -8.16 -5.77
N LEU A 131 -4.18 -9.49 -5.79
CA LEU A 131 -4.91 -10.26 -6.81
C LEU A 131 -6.43 -10.16 -6.65
N GLN A 132 -6.92 -9.73 -5.49
CA GLN A 132 -8.35 -9.56 -5.22
C GLN A 132 -8.86 -8.21 -5.70
N CYS A 133 -7.98 -7.25 -5.98
CA CYS A 133 -8.36 -5.93 -6.47
C CYS A 133 -8.82 -6.01 -7.94
N ALA A 134 -10.12 -5.84 -8.20
CA ALA A 134 -10.70 -5.97 -9.55
C ALA A 134 -9.99 -5.08 -10.59
N ARG A 135 -9.63 -3.84 -10.20
CA ARG A 135 -8.92 -2.88 -11.07
C ARG A 135 -7.56 -3.39 -11.53
N VAL A 136 -6.88 -4.24 -10.75
CA VAL A 136 -5.61 -4.84 -11.14
C VAL A 136 -5.84 -5.78 -12.32
N MET A 137 -6.84 -6.66 -12.21
CA MET A 137 -7.16 -7.62 -13.26
C MET A 137 -7.54 -6.90 -14.56
N ASP A 138 -8.36 -5.85 -14.49
CA ASP A 138 -8.75 -5.07 -15.68
C ASP A 138 -7.56 -4.34 -16.33
N SER A 139 -6.62 -3.84 -15.51
CA SER A 139 -5.50 -3.02 -15.99
C SER A 139 -4.29 -3.85 -16.43
N LEU A 140 -4.24 -5.13 -16.05
CA LEU A 140 -3.10 -6.00 -16.33
C LEU A 140 -2.85 -6.15 -17.83
N HIS A 141 -3.90 -6.30 -18.65
CA HIS A 141 -3.78 -6.41 -20.11
C HIS A 141 -3.03 -5.24 -20.77
N HIS A 142 -2.87 -4.09 -20.10
CA HIS A 142 -2.08 -2.96 -20.60
C HIS A 142 -0.57 -3.09 -20.36
N VAL A 143 -0.17 -3.95 -19.43
CA VAL A 143 1.22 -4.07 -18.98
C VAL A 143 1.76 -5.49 -19.09
N ILE A 144 0.88 -6.47 -19.35
CA ILE A 144 1.26 -7.86 -19.57
C ILE A 144 0.80 -8.37 -20.94
N GLU A 145 1.68 -9.09 -21.63
CA GLU A 145 1.30 -9.97 -22.73
C GLU A 145 0.71 -11.25 -22.13
N GLU A 146 -0.51 -11.60 -22.53
CA GLU A 146 -1.15 -12.86 -22.17
C GLU A 146 -0.83 -13.91 -23.22
N LYS A 147 -0.21 -15.01 -22.79
CA LYS A 147 -0.02 -16.19 -23.64
C LYS A 147 -0.85 -17.34 -23.11
N GLU A 148 -1.89 -17.72 -23.84
CA GLU A 148 -2.67 -18.93 -23.54
C GLU A 148 -1.81 -20.16 -23.84
N HIS A 149 -1.54 -20.98 -22.81
CA HIS A 149 -1.03 -22.34 -23.01
C HIS A 149 -2.20 -23.32 -23.11
N LEU A 150 -2.04 -24.39 -23.88
CA LEU A 150 -3.02 -25.46 -24.17
C LEU A 150 -3.50 -26.27 -22.94
N GLN A 151 -3.35 -25.74 -21.72
CA GLN A 151 -3.74 -26.34 -20.43
C GLN A 151 -4.33 -25.32 -19.42
N GLY A 152 -4.77 -24.13 -19.86
CA GLY A 152 -5.60 -23.23 -19.03
C GLY A 152 -4.86 -22.36 -18.01
N ALA A 153 -3.55 -22.18 -18.17
CA ALA A 153 -2.79 -21.20 -17.38
C ALA A 153 -2.57 -19.93 -18.22
N THR A 154 -2.99 -18.77 -17.69
CA THR A 154 -2.65 -17.45 -18.23
C THR A 154 -1.27 -17.06 -17.74
N VAL A 155 -0.46 -16.59 -18.67
CA VAL A 155 0.97 -16.41 -18.48
C VAL A 155 1.33 -14.98 -18.85
N CYS A 156 1.95 -14.24 -17.92
CA CYS A 156 2.17 -12.79 -18.03
C CYS A 156 3.63 -12.45 -18.43
N GLU A 157 3.82 -11.52 -19.37
CA GLU A 157 5.11 -10.90 -19.71
C GLU A 157 5.02 -9.38 -19.74
N GLN A 158 5.96 -8.64 -19.16
CA GLN A 158 5.97 -7.18 -19.25
C GLN A 158 6.47 -6.71 -20.64
N GLU A 159 5.59 -6.09 -21.43
CA GLU A 159 6.00 -5.35 -22.62
C GLU A 159 6.78 -4.09 -22.21
N GLY A 160 7.86 -3.79 -22.93
CA GLY A 160 8.81 -2.73 -22.60
C GLY A 160 8.13 -1.39 -22.34
N LEU A 161 7.97 -1.03 -21.06
CA LEU A 161 7.42 0.25 -20.64
C LEU A 161 8.48 1.36 -20.81
N PHE A 162 8.72 1.75 -22.05
CA PHE A 162 9.34 3.02 -22.40
C PHE A 162 8.34 4.00 -23.03
N GLU A 163 7.05 3.86 -22.71
CA GLU A 163 6.11 4.99 -22.73
C GLU A 163 5.75 5.39 -21.30
N PRO A 164 5.92 6.66 -20.92
CA PRO A 164 5.52 7.14 -19.60
C PRO A 164 4.02 6.95 -19.45
N ILE A 165 3.58 6.31 -18.35
CA ILE A 165 2.15 6.22 -17.97
C ILE A 165 1.57 7.65 -18.04
N PRO A 166 0.75 7.99 -19.06
CA PRO A 166 0.35 9.39 -19.28
C PRO A 166 -0.60 9.89 -18.18
N ALA A 167 -1.25 8.95 -17.48
CA ALA A 167 -2.34 9.24 -16.55
C ALA A 167 -1.88 9.58 -15.13
N SER A 168 -0.73 9.07 -14.65
CA SER A 168 -0.29 9.30 -13.26
C SER A 168 0.33 10.69 -13.06
N HIS A 169 1.11 11.16 -14.04
CA HIS A 169 1.65 12.52 -14.02
C HIS A 169 0.56 13.60 -14.14
N GLY A 170 -0.41 13.41 -15.04
CA GLY A 170 -1.52 14.36 -15.20
C GLY A 170 -2.41 14.46 -13.94
N ARG A 171 -2.63 13.35 -13.24
CA ARG A 171 -3.46 13.31 -12.02
C ARG A 171 -2.76 13.95 -10.82
N LEU A 172 -1.46 13.74 -10.66
CA LEU A 172 -0.66 14.41 -9.61
C LEU A 172 -0.54 15.93 -9.89
N GLN A 173 -0.33 16.34 -11.14
CA GLN A 173 -0.23 17.75 -11.53
C GLN A 173 -1.56 18.51 -11.31
N LEU A 174 -2.71 17.89 -11.58
CA LEU A 174 -4.03 18.45 -11.25
C LEU A 174 -4.23 18.60 -9.73
N SER A 175 -3.77 17.64 -8.92
CA SER A 175 -3.89 17.71 -7.46
C SER A 175 -3.00 18.80 -6.82
N LEU A 176 -1.79 19.01 -7.35
CA LEU A 176 -0.89 20.06 -6.86
C LEU A 176 -1.39 21.46 -7.27
N THR A 177 -2.01 21.57 -8.46
CA THR A 177 -2.60 22.83 -8.93
C THR A 177 -3.86 23.20 -8.13
N ALA A 178 -4.64 22.21 -7.66
CA ALA A 178 -5.80 22.44 -6.80
C ALA A 178 -5.44 22.95 -5.39
N LEU A 179 -4.22 22.68 -4.91
CA LEU A 179 -3.70 23.18 -3.62
C LEU A 179 -2.98 24.53 -3.73
N GLY A 180 -2.79 25.07 -4.95
CA GLY A 180 -2.18 26.37 -5.21
C GLY A 180 -3.13 27.57 -5.10
N GLY A 181 -4.36 27.37 -4.64
CA GLY A 181 -5.37 28.41 -4.50
C GLY A 181 -5.35 29.12 -3.15
N LYS A 182 -4.46 30.13 -3.02
CA LYS A 182 -4.48 31.27 -2.09
C LYS A 182 -4.73 31.01 -0.58
N ILE A 183 -3.68 31.27 0.21
CA ILE A 183 -3.80 32.05 1.47
C ILE A 183 -3.16 33.41 1.18
#